data_AF-A0AAJ6QSG5-F1
#
_entry.id   AF-A0AAJ6QSG5-F1
#
_cell.length_a   1.000
_cell.length_b   1.000
_cell.length_c   1.000
_cell.angle_alpha   90.00
_cell.angle_beta   90.00
_cell.angle_gamma   90.00
#
_symmetry.space_group_name_H-M   'P 1'
#
loop_
_entity.id
_entity.type
_entity.pdbx_description
1 polymer ?
#
loop_
_entity_poly.entity_id
_entity_poly.type
_entity_poly.pdbx_seq_one_letter_code
_entity_poly.pdbx_strand_id
1 'polypeptide(L)'
;MGAFIGWAAFAIKRRKNDSRIFEELETTTRFLDNNCQSVNAERRSQEAVTRMLKEQLCTLRKTMAAHSEFITVLREHDKVLLKKYEEAKRELKRLDSKRVRVEKHYRASRQRLNDLIVDMEDEKRKNGSRPQRDNSWLTQTL
;
A
#
# COMPACT_ATOMS: atom_id res chain seq x y z
N MET A 1 25.32 -37.57 22.67
CA MET A 1 24.02 -36.90 22.94
C MET A 1 24.15 -35.36 23.01
N GLY A 2 24.86 -34.69 22.08
CA GLY A 2 25.08 -33.23 22.15
C GLY A 2 24.38 -32.37 21.08
N ALA A 3 23.87 -32.97 20.00
CA ALA A 3 23.40 -32.22 18.84
C ALA A 3 21.91 -31.82 18.89
N PHE A 4 21.05 -32.55 19.61
CA PHE A 4 19.59 -32.34 19.54
C PHE A 4 19.10 -31.08 20.28
N ILE A 5 19.80 -30.63 21.32
CA ILE A 5 19.41 -29.43 22.10
C ILE A 5 19.70 -28.15 21.31
N GLY A 6 20.76 -28.13 20.51
CA GLY A 6 21.13 -26.99 19.66
C GLY A 6 20.09 -26.68 18.58
N TRP A 7 19.49 -27.71 17.96
CA TRP A 7 18.42 -27.53 16.97
C TRP A 7 17.10 -27.05 17.59
N ALA A 8 16.78 -27.48 18.81
CA ALA A 8 15.58 -27.04 19.52
C ALA A 8 15.69 -25.55 19.93
N ALA A 9 16.82 -25.13 20.50
CA ALA A 9 17.07 -23.73 20.83
C ALA A 9 17.13 -22.83 19.59
N PHE A 10 17.74 -23.30 18.50
CA PHE A 10 17.75 -22.61 17.20
C PHE A 10 16.34 -22.50 16.60
N ALA A 11 15.54 -23.57 16.62
CA ALA A 11 14.16 -23.56 16.13
C ALA A 11 13.24 -22.64 16.96
N ILE A 12 13.39 -22.60 18.28
CA ILE A 12 12.65 -21.67 19.15
C ILE A 12 13.06 -20.22 18.88
N LYS A 13 14.36 -19.96 18.68
CA LYS A 13 14.88 -18.63 18.35
C LYS A 13 14.44 -18.17 16.95
N ARG A 14 14.39 -19.09 15.97
CA ARG A 14 13.86 -18.86 14.63
C ARG A 14 12.38 -18.52 14.69
N ARG A 15 11.56 -19.34 15.36
CA ARG A 15 10.12 -19.09 15.56
C ARG A 15 9.81 -17.72 16.21
N LYS A 16 10.58 -17.30 17.21
CA LYS A 16 10.42 -15.98 17.83
C LYS A 16 10.84 -14.82 16.91
N ASN A 17 11.88 -15.02 16.10
CA ASN A 17 12.33 -14.03 15.14
C ASN A 17 11.36 -13.91 13.96
N ASP A 18 10.85 -15.04 13.47
CA ASP A 18 9.88 -15.12 12.37
C ASP A 18 8.55 -14.47 12.77
N SER A 19 8.10 -14.64 14.03
CA SER A 19 6.90 -13.96 14.57
C SER A 19 7.06 -12.43 14.61
N ARG A 20 8.25 -11.93 14.99
CA ARG A 20 8.52 -10.49 15.03
C ARG A 20 8.61 -9.90 13.62
N ILE A 21 9.29 -10.58 12.71
CA ILE A 21 9.38 -10.17 11.29
C ILE A 21 7.99 -10.17 10.66
N PHE A 22 7.15 -11.13 11.01
CA PHE A 22 5.76 -11.19 10.55
C PHE A 22 4.96 -9.97 11.03
N GLU A 23 4.99 -9.65 12.33
CA GLU A 23 4.28 -8.47 12.88
C GLU A 23 4.78 -7.15 12.26
N GLU A 24 6.10 -6.99 12.08
CA GLU A 24 6.70 -5.82 11.44
C GLU A 24 6.30 -5.72 9.95
N LEU A 25 6.22 -6.85 9.23
CA LEU A 25 5.79 -6.87 7.84
C LEU A 25 4.28 -6.62 7.71
N GLU A 26 3.48 -7.15 8.63
CA GLU A 26 2.03 -6.95 8.64
C GLU A 26 1.70 -5.47 8.90
N THR A 27 2.31 -4.87 9.91
CA THR A 27 2.17 -3.43 10.21
C THR A 27 2.61 -2.56 9.03
N THR A 28 3.73 -2.89 8.40
CA THR A 28 4.21 -2.19 7.18
C THR A 28 3.22 -2.34 6.02
N THR A 29 2.66 -3.54 5.83
CA THR A 29 1.68 -3.82 4.77
C THR A 29 0.38 -3.04 5.00
N ARG A 30 -0.12 -2.99 6.25
CA ARG A 30 -1.29 -2.17 6.62
C ARG A 30 -1.02 -0.67 6.41
N PHE A 31 0.17 -0.19 6.77
CA PHE A 31 0.56 1.20 6.52
C PHE A 31 0.58 1.54 5.02
N LEU A 32 1.12 0.65 4.19
CA LEU A 32 1.14 0.80 2.73
C LEU A 32 -0.27 0.75 2.12
N ASP A 33 -1.17 -0.07 2.67
CA ASP A 33 -2.59 -0.10 2.27
C ASP A 33 -3.26 1.25 2.54
N ASN A 34 -3.13 1.77 3.76
CA ASN A 34 -3.65 3.09 4.14
C ASN A 34 -3.11 4.20 3.24
N ASN A 35 -1.82 4.15 2.90
CA ASN A 35 -1.22 5.10 1.97
C ASN A 35 -1.80 4.97 0.55
N CYS A 36 -2.06 3.75 0.06
CA CYS A 36 -2.72 3.56 -1.23
C CYS A 36 -4.12 4.20 -1.23
N GLN A 37 -4.90 3.95 -0.18
CA GLN A 37 -6.25 4.51 -0.02
C GLN A 37 -6.21 6.04 0.04
N SER A 38 -5.29 6.60 0.83
CA SER A 38 -5.09 8.05 0.98
C SER A 38 -4.74 8.72 -0.35
N VAL A 39 -3.75 8.19 -1.08
CA VAL A 39 -3.36 8.74 -2.40
C VAL A 39 -4.51 8.63 -3.41
N ASN A 40 -5.29 7.55 -3.38
CA ASN A 40 -6.48 7.40 -4.23
C ASN A 40 -7.59 8.40 -3.89
N ALA A 41 -7.76 8.75 -2.61
CA ALA A 41 -8.69 9.80 -2.20
C ALA A 41 -8.21 11.19 -2.65
N GLU A 42 -6.93 11.51 -2.42
CA GLU A 42 -6.27 12.75 -2.84
C GLU A 42 -6.41 12.93 -4.37
N ARG A 43 -6.15 11.88 -5.14
CA ARG A 43 -6.28 11.87 -6.61
C ARG A 43 -7.71 12.17 -7.06
N ARG A 44 -8.72 11.50 -6.49
CA ARG A 44 -10.13 11.72 -6.83
C ARG A 44 -10.57 13.16 -6.54
N SER A 45 -10.12 13.73 -5.42
CA SER A 45 -10.35 15.14 -5.10
C SER A 45 -9.71 16.05 -6.16
N GLN A 46 -8.46 15.78 -6.53
CA GLN A 46 -7.74 16.57 -7.54
C GLN A 46 -8.35 16.46 -8.95
N GLU A 47 -8.90 15.30 -9.32
CA GLU A 47 -9.66 15.13 -10.56
C GLU A 47 -10.91 16.01 -10.58
N ALA A 48 -11.65 16.09 -9.47
CA ALA A 48 -12.84 16.93 -9.34
C ALA A 48 -12.48 18.42 -9.48
N VAL A 49 -11.40 18.86 -8.81
CA VAL A 49 -10.88 20.24 -8.93
C VAL A 49 -10.48 20.54 -10.37
N THR A 50 -9.76 19.62 -11.03
CA THR A 50 -9.31 19.80 -12.42
C THR A 50 -10.50 19.92 -13.38
N ARG A 51 -11.55 19.11 -13.17
CA ARG A 51 -12.79 19.16 -13.96
C ARG A 51 -13.52 20.47 -13.76
N MET A 52 -13.70 20.91 -12.52
CA MET A 52 -14.34 22.18 -12.18
C MET A 52 -13.62 23.36 -12.83
N LEU A 53 -12.28 23.41 -12.76
CA LEU A 53 -11.49 24.48 -13.40
C LEU A 53 -11.67 24.49 -14.92
N LYS A 54 -11.75 23.30 -15.55
CA LYS A 54 -12.02 23.18 -16.99
C LYS A 54 -13.42 23.72 -17.36
N GLU A 55 -14.43 23.39 -16.56
CA GLU A 55 -15.80 23.89 -16.75
C GLU A 55 -15.86 25.41 -16.57
N GLN A 56 -15.22 25.95 -15.54
CA GLN A 56 -15.12 27.39 -15.31
C GLN A 56 -14.44 28.12 -16.48
N LEU A 57 -13.34 27.58 -17.02
CA LEU A 57 -12.69 28.11 -18.23
C LEU A 57 -13.63 28.11 -19.44
N CYS A 58 -14.37 27.02 -19.64
CA CYS A 58 -15.33 26.93 -20.74
C CYS A 58 -16.44 27.97 -20.62
N THR A 59 -17.01 28.11 -19.43
CA THR A 59 -18.05 29.11 -19.14
C THR A 59 -17.53 30.52 -19.32
N LEU A 60 -16.35 30.84 -18.76
CA LEU A 60 -15.74 32.16 -18.89
C LEU A 60 -15.52 32.55 -20.36
N ARG A 61 -15.00 31.63 -21.17
CA ARG A 61 -14.77 31.88 -22.60
C ARG A 61 -16.08 32.08 -23.38
N LYS A 62 -17.15 31.38 -23.02
CA LYS A 62 -18.49 31.63 -23.58
C LYS A 62 -19.01 33.00 -23.19
N THR A 63 -18.87 33.39 -21.92
CA THR A 63 -19.27 34.73 -21.43
C THR A 63 -18.49 35.85 -22.14
N MET A 64 -17.19 35.66 -22.34
CA MET A 64 -16.35 36.61 -23.09
C MET A 64 -16.79 36.80 -24.53
N ALA A 65 -17.23 35.71 -25.19
CA ALA A 65 -17.73 35.77 -26.56
C ALA A 65 -19.10 36.50 -26.63
N ALA A 66 -19.91 36.41 -25.57
CA ALA A 66 -21.23 37.05 -25.50
C ALA A 66 -21.18 38.53 -25.07
N HIS A 67 -20.15 38.96 -24.31
CA HIS A 67 -20.08 40.30 -23.74
C HIS A 67 -18.75 40.99 -24.06
N SER A 68 -18.71 41.72 -25.18
CA SER A 68 -17.50 42.39 -25.67
C SER A 68 -17.01 43.53 -24.78
N GLU A 69 -17.92 44.16 -24.01
CA GLU A 69 -17.65 45.33 -23.17
C GLU A 69 -16.74 45.02 -21.98
N PHE A 70 -16.70 43.76 -21.52
CA PHE A 70 -15.89 43.32 -20.37
C PHE A 70 -14.69 42.46 -20.75
N ILE A 71 -14.34 42.39 -22.04
CA ILE A 71 -13.31 41.47 -22.57
C ILE A 71 -11.95 41.65 -21.88
N THR A 72 -11.54 42.88 -21.57
CA THR A 72 -10.22 43.15 -20.96
C THR A 72 -10.11 42.54 -19.56
N VAL A 73 -11.13 42.74 -18.71
CA VAL A 73 -11.19 42.17 -17.36
C VAL A 73 -11.30 40.64 -17.42
N LEU A 74 -12.18 40.12 -18.28
CA LEU A 74 -12.38 38.67 -18.40
C LEU A 74 -11.15 37.93 -18.96
N ARG A 75 -10.33 38.58 -19.81
CA ARG A 75 -9.06 38.03 -20.29
C ARG A 75 -8.05 37.81 -19.16
N GLU A 76 -7.97 38.71 -18.19
CA GLU A 76 -7.09 38.53 -17.03
C GLU A 76 -7.57 37.36 -16.16
N HIS A 77 -8.88 37.22 -15.98
CA HIS A 77 -9.44 36.04 -15.31
C HIS A 77 -9.17 34.73 -16.06
N ASP A 78 -9.23 34.70 -17.40
CA ASP A 78 -8.93 33.51 -18.21
C ASP A 78 -7.48 33.06 -18.01
N LYS A 79 -6.52 34.01 -18.03
CA LYS A 79 -5.10 33.71 -17.77
C LYS A 79 -4.90 33.08 -16.39
N VAL A 80 -5.51 33.65 -15.34
CA VAL A 80 -5.38 33.15 -13.97
C VAL A 80 -6.01 31.76 -13.82
N LEU A 81 -7.22 31.55 -14.35
CA LEU A 81 -7.91 30.26 -14.34
C LEU A 81 -7.13 29.20 -15.13
N LEU A 82 -6.56 29.58 -16.28
CA LEU A 82 -5.76 28.68 -17.11
C LEU A 82 -4.50 28.23 -16.37
N LYS A 83 -3.82 29.15 -15.68
CA LYS A 83 -2.67 28.82 -14.85
C LYS A 83 -3.04 27.82 -13.75
N LYS A 84 -4.14 28.08 -13.01
CA LYS A 84 -4.63 27.17 -11.96
C LYS A 84 -5.01 25.80 -12.51
N TYR A 85 -5.62 25.75 -13.69
CA TYR A 85 -5.96 24.49 -14.37
C TYR A 85 -4.72 23.68 -14.75
N GLU A 86 -3.69 24.31 -15.29
CA GLU A 86 -2.43 23.63 -15.63
C GLU A 86 -1.63 23.21 -14.39
N GLU A 87 -1.69 23.98 -13.30
CA GLU A 87 -1.18 23.55 -11.98
C GLU A 87 -1.94 22.32 -11.48
N ALA A 88 -3.27 22.32 -11.55
CA ALA A 88 -4.09 21.21 -11.12
C ALA A 88 -3.82 19.92 -11.91
N LYS A 89 -3.61 20.03 -13.23
CA LYS A 89 -3.20 18.90 -14.09
C LYS A 89 -1.82 18.35 -13.74
N ARG A 90 -0.85 19.23 -13.47
CA ARG A 90 0.50 18.81 -13.06
C ARG A 90 0.45 18.06 -11.74
N GLU A 91 -0.36 18.54 -10.80
CA GLU A 91 -0.56 17.88 -9.52
C GLU A 91 -1.22 16.51 -9.68
N LEU A 92 -2.23 16.39 -10.55
CA LEU A 92 -2.87 15.10 -10.84
C LEU A 92 -1.85 14.08 -11.38
N LYS A 93 -0.97 14.49 -12.30
CA LYS A 93 0.11 13.65 -12.82
C LYS A 93 1.12 13.23 -11.73
N ARG A 94 1.40 14.12 -10.77
CA ARG A 94 2.25 13.82 -9.60
C ARG A 94 1.60 12.75 -8.72
N LEU A 95 0.29 12.86 -8.47
CA LEU A 95 -0.49 11.90 -7.69
C LEU A 95 -0.59 10.55 -8.38
N ASP A 96 -0.80 10.50 -9.70
CA ASP A 96 -0.78 9.24 -10.46
C ASP A 96 0.57 8.52 -10.32
N SER A 97 1.68 9.28 -10.41
CA SER A 97 3.02 8.73 -10.23
C SER A 97 3.25 8.23 -8.80
N LYS A 98 2.74 8.97 -7.80
CA LYS A 98 2.79 8.57 -6.38
C LYS A 98 1.99 7.28 -6.15
N ARG A 99 0.79 7.19 -6.71
CA ARG A 99 -0.09 6.01 -6.63
C ARG A 99 0.63 4.76 -7.14
N VAL A 100 1.21 4.82 -8.34
CA VAL A 100 1.93 3.69 -8.94
C VAL A 100 3.07 3.20 -8.04
N ARG A 101 3.84 4.12 -7.44
CA ARG A 101 4.93 3.75 -6.52
C ARG A 101 4.41 3.08 -5.25
N VAL A 102 3.43 3.68 -4.59
CA VAL A 102 2.88 3.13 -3.33
C VAL A 102 2.22 1.78 -3.58
N GLU A 103 1.47 1.64 -4.66
CA GLU A 103 0.82 0.38 -5.04
C GLU A 103 1.84 -0.73 -5.35
N LYS A 104 2.94 -0.40 -6.02
CA LYS A 104 4.05 -1.33 -6.24
C LYS A 104 4.64 -1.83 -4.91
N HIS A 105 4.92 -0.92 -3.97
CA HIS A 105 5.44 -1.30 -2.65
C HIS A 105 4.45 -2.12 -1.85
N TYR A 106 3.17 -1.74 -1.87
CA TYR A 106 2.10 -2.48 -1.22
C TYR A 106 1.98 -3.90 -1.75
N ARG A 107 1.93 -4.08 -3.07
CA ARG A 107 1.86 -5.41 -3.71
C ARG A 107 3.06 -6.28 -3.33
N ALA A 108 4.27 -5.72 -3.36
CA ALA A 108 5.48 -6.44 -2.96
C ALA A 108 5.46 -6.84 -1.48
N SER A 109 5.00 -5.95 -0.59
CA SER A 109 4.87 -6.23 0.85
C SER A 109 3.82 -7.31 1.12
N ARG A 110 2.67 -7.23 0.45
CA ARG A 110 1.58 -8.19 0.57
C ARG A 110 1.96 -9.57 0.02
N GLN A 111 2.71 -9.63 -1.07
CA GLN A 111 3.25 -10.88 -1.59
C GLN A 111 4.18 -11.55 -0.57
N ARG A 112 5.15 -10.81 -0.02
CA ARG A 112 6.04 -11.33 1.03
C ARG A 112 5.29 -11.82 2.27
N LEU A 113 4.24 -11.10 2.65
CA LEU A 113 3.40 -11.50 3.79
C LEU A 113 2.70 -12.83 3.51
N ASN A 114 2.12 -12.99 2.31
CA ASN A 114 1.47 -14.24 1.90
C ASN A 114 2.47 -15.40 1.84
N ASP A 115 3.67 -15.18 1.30
CA ASP A 115 4.72 -16.20 1.23
C ASP A 115 5.09 -16.69 2.64
N LEU A 116 5.26 -15.76 3.60
CA LEU A 116 5.53 -16.10 5.01
C LEU A 116 4.36 -16.84 5.68
N ILE A 117 3.11 -16.51 5.36
CA ILE A 117 1.93 -17.23 5.87
C ILE A 117 1.99 -18.69 5.43
N VAL A 118 2.25 -18.94 4.15
CA VAL A 118 2.35 -20.30 3.59
C VAL A 118 3.49 -21.06 4.23
N ASP A 119 4.68 -20.46 4.36
CA ASP A 119 5.83 -21.08 5.02
C ASP A 119 5.53 -21.46 6.47
N MET A 120 4.87 -20.58 7.23
CA MET A 120 4.46 -20.85 8.60
C MET A 120 3.40 -21.97 8.69
N GLU A 121 2.45 -22.02 7.76
CA GLU A 121 1.46 -23.09 7.69
C GLU A 121 2.09 -24.45 7.34
N ASP A 122 3.06 -24.47 6.43
CA ASP A 122 3.84 -25.64 6.09
C ASP A 122 4.66 -26.15 7.29
N GLU A 123 5.31 -25.25 8.03
CA GLU A 123 6.04 -25.59 9.26
C GLU A 123 5.12 -26.13 10.35
N LYS A 124 3.89 -25.60 10.48
CA LYS A 124 2.87 -26.18 11.37
C LYS A 124 2.49 -27.59 10.93
N ARG A 125 2.25 -27.82 9.64
CA ARG A 125 1.91 -29.14 9.08
C ARG A 125 3.03 -30.17 9.32
N LYS A 126 4.30 -29.79 9.08
CA LYS A 126 5.47 -30.68 9.31
C LYS A 126 5.70 -31.00 10.78
N ASN A 127 5.46 -30.04 11.68
CA ASN A 127 5.65 -30.24 13.12
C ASN A 127 4.46 -30.95 13.80
N GLY A 128 3.23 -30.78 13.31
CA GLY A 128 2.04 -31.52 13.74
C GLY A 128 1.99 -32.97 13.25
N SER A 129 2.84 -33.33 12.28
CA SER A 129 2.96 -34.68 11.72
C SER A 129 4.09 -35.51 12.32
N ARG A 130 4.80 -35.03 13.37
CA ARG A 130 5.71 -35.90 14.11
C ARG A 130 4.87 -36.87 14.95
N PRO A 131 4.89 -38.19 14.68
CA PRO A 131 4.28 -39.13 15.60
C PRO A 131 4.92 -38.91 16.95
N GLN A 132 4.09 -38.65 17.95
CA GLN A 132 4.47 -38.70 19.35
C GLN A 132 5.04 -40.10 19.54
N ARG A 133 6.38 -40.24 19.60
CA ARG A 133 6.99 -41.49 20.04
C ARG A 133 6.60 -41.62 21.49
N ASP A 134 5.48 -42.28 21.72
CA ASP A 134 5.15 -42.85 23.00
C ASP A 134 6.30 -43.79 23.36
N ASN A 135 7.21 -43.31 24.22
CA ASN A 135 8.25 -44.12 24.83
C ASN A 135 7.65 -45.03 25.92
N SER A 136 6.46 -45.59 25.69
CA SER A 136 5.77 -46.49 26.62
C SER A 136 6.46 -47.86 26.76
N TRP A 137 7.45 -48.15 25.91
CA TRP A 137 8.20 -49.42 25.92
C TRP A 137 9.47 -49.41 26.79
N LEU A 138 9.86 -48.27 27.40
CA LEU A 138 11.13 -48.16 28.14
C LEU A 138 11.03 -48.33 29.67
N THR A 139 9.86 -48.70 30.21
CA THR A 139 9.67 -48.87 31.66
C THR A 139 9.19 -50.27 32.06
N GLN A 140 9.79 -51.32 31.49
CA GLN A 140 9.70 -52.69 32.03
C GLN A 140 11.02 -53.45 31.88
N THR A 141 12.06 -53.04 32.62
CA THR A 141 13.08 -53.95 33.16
C THR A 141 14.05 -53.16 34.04
N LEU A 142 13.80 -53.19 35.35
CA LEU A 142 14.74 -53.58 36.43
C LEU A 142 14.17 -53.12 37.78
#